data_AF-A0A6G1A5E3-F1
#
_entry.id   AF-A0A6G1A5E3-F1
#
_cell.length_a   1.000
_cell.length_b   1.000
_cell.length_c   1.000
_cell.angle_alpha   90.00
_cell.angle_beta   90.00
_cell.angle_gamma   90.00
#
_symmetry.space_group_name_H-M   'P 1'
#
loop_
_entity.id
_entity.type
_entity.pdbx_description
1 polymer ?
#
loop_
_entity_poly.entity_id
_entity_poly.type
_entity_poly.pdbx_seq_one_letter_code
_entity_poly.pdbx_strand_id
1 'polypeptide(L)'
;SQLNVTWRSNSMAWITCILYVEWIKKVFGPTVKKYLLEKNLPLKALLVINNFAHPPGFEDNLSEEFEFLKVKLLLPNTTPILQPVYQQVVSNFKKLYAKTLFQ
;
A
#
# COMPACT_ATOMS: atom_id res chain seq x y z
N SER A 1 -21.45 -8.60 -3.18
CA SER A 1 -20.35 -8.04 -3.98
C SER A 1 -19.06 -8.71 -3.57
N GLN A 2 -18.26 -9.19 -4.51
CA GLN A 2 -16.94 -9.76 -4.22
C GLN A 2 -15.90 -8.63 -4.33
N LEU A 3 -15.17 -8.38 -3.25
CA LEU A 3 -14.06 -7.43 -3.29
C LEU A 3 -12.85 -8.11 -3.94
N ASN A 4 -12.17 -7.41 -4.85
CA ASN A 4 -10.91 -7.87 -5.44
C ASN A 4 -9.77 -7.71 -4.43
N VAL A 5 -9.77 -8.56 -3.41
CA VAL A 5 -8.80 -8.56 -2.31
C VAL A 5 -7.97 -9.84 -2.34
N THR A 6 -6.66 -9.69 -2.13
CA THR A 6 -5.74 -10.82 -1.93
C THR A 6 -5.59 -11.08 -0.43
N TRP A 7 -6.00 -12.27 0.01
CA TRP A 7 -5.85 -12.69 1.41
C TRP A 7 -4.59 -13.52 1.62
N ARG A 8 -3.86 -13.22 2.70
CA ARG A 8 -2.68 -13.96 3.16
C ARG A 8 -2.76 -14.07 4.69
N SER A 9 -2.60 -15.26 5.25
CA SER A 9 -2.49 -15.46 6.69
C SER A 9 -1.05 -15.25 7.15
N ASN A 10 -0.87 -14.61 8.31
CA ASN A 10 0.42 -14.52 8.99
C ASN A 10 0.23 -14.78 10.49
N SER A 11 1.10 -15.57 11.10
CA SER A 11 1.03 -15.93 12.53
C SER A 11 1.22 -14.72 13.46
N MET A 12 1.93 -13.68 13.01
CA MET A 12 2.11 -12.44 13.77
C MET A 12 0.93 -11.47 13.66
N ALA A 13 -0.15 -11.84 12.96
CA ALA A 13 -1.34 -11.03 12.69
C ALA A 13 -1.09 -9.65 12.01
N TRP A 14 0.14 -9.31 11.65
CA TRP A 14 0.54 -8.07 10.97
C TRP A 14 1.13 -8.35 9.59
N ILE A 15 1.23 -7.33 8.74
CA ILE A 15 1.95 -7.46 7.47
C ILE A 15 3.46 -7.51 7.76
N THR A 16 4.18 -8.42 7.10
CA THR A 16 5.65 -8.50 7.21
C THR A 16 6.31 -7.84 6.02
N CYS A 17 7.58 -7.47 6.18
CA CYS A 17 8.44 -7.00 5.08
C CYS A 17 8.36 -7.92 3.85
N ILE A 18 8.45 -9.24 4.03
CA ILE A 18 8.39 -10.22 2.94
C ILE A 18 7.05 -10.14 2.20
N LEU A 19 5.93 -10.13 2.92
CA LEU A 19 4.60 -10.02 2.33
C LEU A 19 4.44 -8.69 1.56
N TYR A 20 5.06 -7.62 2.06
CA TYR A 20 5.03 -6.33 1.40
C TYR A 20 5.80 -6.33 0.09
N VAL A 21 7.05 -6.85 0.08
CA VAL A 21 7.84 -6.97 -1.16
C VAL A 21 7.12 -7.86 -2.17
N GLU A 22 6.56 -9.00 -1.74
CA GLU A 22 5.77 -9.85 -2.62
C GLU A 22 4.59 -9.10 -3.23
N TRP A 23 3.84 -8.35 -2.42
CA TRP A 23 2.70 -7.59 -2.89
C TRP A 23 3.11 -6.47 -3.86
N ILE A 24 4.23 -5.78 -3.60
CA ILE A 24 4.78 -4.79 -4.53
C ILE A 24 5.08 -5.45 -5.89
N LYS A 25 5.82 -6.55 -5.87
CA LYS A 25 6.29 -7.21 -7.10
C LYS A 25 5.15 -7.85 -7.90
N LYS A 26 4.20 -8.50 -7.22
CA LYS A 26 3.15 -9.31 -7.86
C LYS A 26 1.88 -8.54 -8.17
N VAL A 27 1.59 -7.45 -7.45
CA VAL A 27 0.30 -6.75 -7.55
C VAL A 27 0.49 -5.27 -7.80
N PHE A 28 1.08 -4.53 -6.85
CA PHE A 28 1.07 -3.07 -6.90
C PHE A 28 1.90 -2.52 -8.07
N GLY A 29 3.16 -2.96 -8.21
CA GLY A 29 4.07 -2.49 -9.25
C GLY A 29 3.51 -2.70 -10.67
N PRO A 30 3.11 -3.93 -11.05
CA PRO A 30 2.50 -4.17 -12.36
C PRO A 30 1.24 -3.33 -12.61
N THR A 31 0.38 -3.19 -11.58
CA THR A 31 -0.86 -2.41 -11.69
C THR A 31 -0.58 -0.93 -11.92
N VAL A 32 0.37 -0.35 -11.17
CA VAL A 32 0.75 1.07 -11.32
C VAL A 32 1.43 1.30 -12.66
N LYS A 33 2.34 0.42 -13.07
CA LYS A 33 3.01 0.52 -14.38
C LYS A 33 1.99 0.52 -15.52
N LYS A 34 1.03 -0.41 -15.48
CA LYS A 34 -0.08 -0.47 -16.44
C LYS A 34 -0.88 0.84 -16.45
N TYR A 35 -1.29 1.33 -15.27
CA TYR A 35 -2.05 2.56 -15.15
C TYR A 35 -1.30 3.77 -15.73
N LEU A 36 -0.01 3.91 -15.43
CA LEU A 36 0.81 5.03 -15.94
C LEU A 36 0.88 4.99 -17.47
N LEU A 37 1.11 3.81 -18.07
CA LEU A 37 1.13 3.63 -19.52
C LEU A 37 -0.22 3.94 -20.16
N GLU A 38 -1.31 3.42 -19.60
CA GLU A 38 -2.68 3.67 -20.09
C GLU A 38 -3.08 5.15 -20.03
N LYS A 39 -2.55 5.89 -19.07
CA LYS A 39 -2.78 7.33 -18.91
C LYS A 39 -1.74 8.19 -19.62
N ASN A 40 -0.80 7.57 -20.34
CA ASN A 40 0.33 8.25 -20.98
C ASN A 40 1.11 9.17 -20.01
N LEU A 41 1.31 8.68 -18.77
CA LEU A 41 2.05 9.36 -17.72
C LEU A 41 3.49 8.85 -17.66
N PRO A 42 4.45 9.66 -17.17
CA PRO A 42 5.82 9.19 -16.96
C PRO A 42 5.86 7.96 -16.05
N LEU A 43 6.75 7.01 -16.36
CA LEU A 43 7.05 5.86 -15.49
C LEU A 43 7.84 6.33 -14.26
N LYS A 44 7.15 7.01 -13.35
CA LYS A 44 7.65 7.47 -12.05
C LYS A 44 6.52 7.40 -11.03
N ALA A 45 6.75 6.71 -9.93
CA ALA A 45 5.80 6.57 -8.84
C ALA A 45 6.52 6.63 -7.49
N LEU A 46 5.84 7.19 -6.50
CA LEU A 46 6.28 7.20 -5.10
C LEU A 46 5.23 6.50 -4.26
N LEU A 47 5.60 5.38 -3.63
CA LEU A 47 4.78 4.68 -2.67
C LEU A 47 5.20 5.08 -1.26
N VAL A 48 4.28 5.71 -0.53
CA VAL A 48 4.48 6.14 0.86
C VAL A 48 3.79 5.17 1.80
N ILE A 49 4.54 4.54 2.70
CA ILE A 49 4.07 3.45 3.56
C ILE A 49 4.30 3.83 5.02
N ASN A 50 3.50 3.25 5.92
CA ASN A 50 3.75 3.37 7.35
C ASN A 50 5.07 2.66 7.72
N ASN A 51 5.68 3.03 8.85
CA ASN A 51 6.92 2.39 9.32
C ASN A 51 6.67 1.20 10.27
N PHE A 52 5.44 0.72 10.39
CA PHE A 52 5.13 -0.38 11.29
C PHE A 52 5.65 -1.69 10.67
N ALA A 53 6.78 -2.18 11.19
CA ALA A 53 7.42 -3.47 10.90
C ALA A 53 8.34 -3.58 9.66
N HIS A 54 8.87 -2.46 9.15
CA HIS A 54 9.88 -2.49 8.08
C HIS A 54 11.31 -2.36 8.64
N PRO A 55 12.24 -3.27 8.31
CA PRO A 55 13.64 -3.14 8.71
C PRO A 55 14.30 -1.95 7.98
N PRO A 56 15.37 -1.37 8.54
CA PRO A 56 16.22 -0.40 7.83
C PRO A 56 16.66 -0.96 6.47
N GLY A 57 16.64 -0.12 5.42
CA GLY A 57 16.98 -0.53 4.05
C GLY A 57 15.84 -1.20 3.27
N PHE A 58 14.61 -1.26 3.82
CA PHE A 58 13.45 -1.77 3.08
C PHE A 58 13.21 -1.05 1.74
N GLU A 59 13.46 0.26 1.71
CA GLU A 59 13.27 1.12 0.53
C GLU A 59 14.14 0.69 -0.67
N ASP A 60 15.25 -0.01 -0.41
CA ASP A 60 16.27 -0.39 -1.39
C ASP A 60 16.10 -1.83 -1.92
N ASN A 61 15.11 -2.59 -1.42
CA ASN A 61 14.94 -4.02 -1.75
C ASN A 61 14.19 -4.31 -3.06
N LEU A 62 13.95 -3.31 -3.91
CA LEU A 62 13.27 -3.49 -5.19
C LEU A 62 14.28 -3.75 -6.33
N SER A 63 13.97 -4.71 -7.19
CA SER A 63 14.81 -5.06 -8.36
C SER A 63 14.74 -3.97 -9.44
N GLU A 64 15.70 -3.98 -10.38
CA GLU A 64 15.80 -3.03 -11.50
C GLU A 64 14.48 -2.85 -12.28
N GLU A 65 13.69 -3.92 -12.41
CA GLU A 65 12.34 -3.87 -13.02
C GLU A 65 11.41 -2.81 -12.40
N PHE A 66 11.61 -2.48 -11.13
CA PHE A 66 10.80 -1.53 -10.36
C PHE A 66 11.51 -0.21 -10.10
N GLU A 67 12.55 0.15 -10.86
CA GLU A 67 13.25 1.45 -10.75
C GLU A 67 12.33 2.67 -10.88
N PHE A 68 11.22 2.51 -11.62
CA PHE A 68 10.19 3.55 -11.75
C PHE A 68 9.47 3.84 -10.43
N LEU A 69 9.55 2.93 -9.46
CA LEU A 69 8.86 3.00 -8.18
C LEU A 69 9.87 3.27 -7.06
N LYS A 70 9.72 4.42 -6.40
CA LYS A 70 10.41 4.71 -5.14
C LYS A 70 9.50 4.40 -3.97
N VAL A 71 10.06 3.81 -2.93
CA VAL A 71 9.35 3.55 -1.67
C VAL A 71 9.88 4.49 -0.60
N LYS A 72 8.96 5.10 0.16
CA LYS A 72 9.30 5.93 1.32
C LYS A 72 8.51 5.52 2.56
N LEU A 73 9.20 5.34 3.67
CA LEU A 73 8.61 5.09 4.97
C LEU A 73 8.32 6.40 5.69
N LEU A 74 7.15 6.49 6.31
CA LEU A 74 6.79 7.63 7.17
C LEU A 74 7.47 7.55 8.53
N LEU A 75 7.58 8.68 9.22
CA LEU A 75 8.07 8.69 10.60
C LEU A 75 7.17 7.85 11.52
N PRO A 76 7.73 7.16 12.54
CA PRO A 76 6.95 6.44 13.54
C PRO A 76 5.82 7.31 14.12
N ASN A 77 4.67 6.70 14.39
CA ASN A 77 3.50 7.35 15.03
C ASN A 77 2.85 8.51 14.25
N THR A 78 3.29 8.83 13.03
CA THR A 78 2.69 9.91 12.22
C THR A 78 1.60 9.41 11.26
N THR A 79 1.47 8.09 11.09
CA THR A 79 0.64 7.48 10.04
C THR A 79 -0.83 7.92 10.04
N PRO A 80 -1.55 7.96 11.17
CA PRO A 80 -2.97 8.38 11.16
C PRO A 80 -3.15 9.85 10.75
N ILE A 81 -2.14 10.68 11.00
CA ILE A 81 -2.16 12.12 10.73
C ILE A 81 -1.69 12.41 9.31
N LEU A 82 -0.69 11.69 8.81
CA LEU A 82 -0.06 12.00 7.53
C LEU A 82 -0.59 11.16 6.36
N GLN A 83 -1.18 9.98 6.59
CA GLN A 83 -1.65 9.16 5.48
C GLN A 83 -3.08 9.50 5.04
N PRO A 84 -3.27 9.91 3.78
CA PRO A 84 -4.60 10.18 3.23
C PRO A 84 -5.54 8.96 3.30
N VAL A 85 -4.98 7.75 3.21
CA VAL A 85 -5.74 6.49 3.33
C VAL A 85 -6.45 6.40 4.67
N TYR A 86 -5.79 6.74 5.78
CA TYR A 86 -6.40 6.67 7.11
C TYR A 86 -7.41 7.79 7.32
N GLN A 87 -7.07 9.01 6.93
CA GLN A 87 -7.93 10.18 7.17
C GLN A 87 -9.20 10.17 6.32
N GLN A 88 -9.11 9.71 5.07
CA GLN A 88 -10.20 9.84 4.12
C GLN A 88 -10.80 8.49 3.76
N VAL A 89 -10.00 7.57 3.20
CA VAL A 89 -10.52 6.29 2.69
C VAL A 89 -11.09 5.44 3.82
N VAL A 90 -10.32 5.19 4.88
CA VAL A 90 -10.75 4.37 6.03
C VAL A 90 -11.88 5.06 6.79
N SER A 91 -11.79 6.37 7.03
CA SER A 91 -12.84 7.13 7.70
C SER A 91 -14.17 7.05 6.95
N ASN A 92 -14.16 7.29 5.63
CA ASN A 92 -15.36 7.21 4.81
C ASN A 92 -15.89 5.78 4.72
N PHE A 93 -15.01 4.78 4.57
CA PHE A 93 -15.41 3.38 4.57
C PHE A 93 -16.10 2.98 5.88
N LYS A 94 -15.55 3.36 7.03
CA LYS A 94 -16.17 3.12 8.35
C LYS A 94 -17.54 3.79 8.47
N LYS A 95 -17.69 5.04 8.01
CA LYS A 95 -18.98 5.76 8.02
C LYS A 95 -20.02 5.05 7.15
N LEU A 96 -19.64 4.64 5.94
CA LEU A 96 -20.54 3.90 5.03
C LEU A 96 -20.93 2.55 5.62
N TYR A 97 -19.97 1.81 6.15
CA TYR A 97 -20.21 0.52 6.79
C TYR A 97 -21.15 0.64 8.00
N ALA A 98 -20.91 1.61 8.89
CA ALA A 98 -21.77 1.86 10.04
C ALA A 98 -23.20 2.23 9.62
N LYS A 99 -23.35 3.08 8.59
CA LYS A 99 -24.66 3.42 8.04
C LYS A 99 -25.39 2.15 7.56
N THR A 100 -24.73 1.28 6.82
CA THR A 100 -25.35 0.03 6.33
C THR A 100 -25.65 -0.97 7.46
N LEU A 101 -24.83 -1.03 8.50
CA LEU A 101 -24.99 -1.98 9.61
C LEU A 101 -26.12 -1.60 10.58
N PHE A 102 -26.33 -0.29 10.80
CA PHE A 102 -27.33 0.24 11.74
C PHE A 102 -28.55 0.86 11.05
N GLN A 103 -28.69 0.66 9.74
CA GLN A 103 -29.95 0.84 9.02
C GLN A 103 -30.80 -0.42 9.16
#